data_AF-A0A3D3VA50-F1
#
_entry.id   AF-A0A3D3VA50-F1
#
_cell.length_a   1.000
_cell.length_b   1.000
_cell.length_c   1.000
_cell.angle_alpha   90.00
_cell.angle_beta   90.00
_cell.angle_gamma   90.00
#
_symmetry.space_group_name_H-M   'P 1'
#
loop_
_entity.id
_entity.type
_entity.pdbx_description
1 polymer ?
#
loop_
_entity_poly.entity_id
_entity_poly.type
_entity_poly.pdbx_seq_one_letter_code
_entity_poly.pdbx_strand_id
1 'polypeptide(L)' 'MDLGLSGKRALVLGASRGIGRGIAGALAAEGARV' A
#
# COMPACT_ATOMS: atom_id res chain seq x y z
N MET A 1 -6.56 0.00 -11.94
CA MET A 1 -6.77 1.41 -12.35
C MET A 1 -5.39 2.02 -12.48
N ASP A 2 -5.15 3.08 -13.26
CA ASP A 2 -3.83 3.74 -13.20
C ASP A 2 -3.83 4.80 -12.09
N LEU A 3 -3.29 4.43 -10.93
CA LEU A 3 -3.18 5.32 -9.77
C LEU A 3 -1.83 6.06 -9.70
N GLY A 4 -0.89 5.78 -10.62
CA GLY A 4 0.43 6.40 -10.61
C GLY A 4 1.27 6.11 -9.36
N LEU A 5 1.03 4.99 -8.66
CA LEU A 5 1.71 4.64 -7.40
C LEU A 5 3.01 3.85 -7.59
N SER A 6 3.26 3.35 -8.80
CA SER A 6 4.46 2.59 -9.14
C SER A 6 5.74 3.35 -8.76
N GLY A 7 6.59 2.71 -7.95
CA GLY A 7 7.87 3.27 -7.49
C GLY A 7 7.77 4.32 -6.39
N LYS A 8 6.57 4.74 -5.98
CA LYS A 8 6.39 5.63 -4.82
C LYS A 8 6.55 4.87 -3.51
N ARG A 9 6.92 5.58 -2.44
CA ARG A 9 6.97 5.04 -1.08
C ARG A 9 5.72 5.42 -0.31
N ALA A 10 5.13 4.46 0.40
CA ALA A 10 3.97 4.69 1.25
C ALA A 10 4.24 4.16 2.66
N LEU A 11 3.83 4.91 3.68
CA LEU A 11 3.89 4.47 5.07
C LEU A 11 2.47 4.22 5.56
N VAL A 12 2.19 3.00 6.03
CA VAL A 12 0.90 2.63 6.61
C VAL A 12 1.08 2.29 8.09
N LEU A 13 0.55 3.14 8.97
CA LEU A 13 0.54 2.89 10.41
C LEU A 13 -0.43 1.74 10.74
N GLY A 14 -0.08 0.89 11.71
CA GLY A 14 -0.95 -0.20 12.16
C GLY A 14 -1.18 -1.33 11.14
N ALA A 15 -0.24 -1.55 10.22
CA ALA A 15 -0.40 -2.49 9.10
C ALA A 15 -0.24 -3.99 9.44
N SER A 16 -0.14 -4.37 10.71
CA SER A 16 0.09 -5.77 11.10
C SER A 16 -1.14 -6.67 10.90
N ARG A 17 -2.37 -6.11 10.98
CA ARG A 17 -3.63 -6.85 10.84
C ARG A 17 -4.80 -5.94 10.42
N GLY A 18 -5.94 -6.55 10.09
CA GLY A 18 -7.19 -5.84 9.80
C GLY A 18 -7.06 -4.89 8.60
N ILE A 19 -7.68 -3.71 8.74
CA ILE A 19 -7.74 -2.72 7.65
C ILE A 19 -6.35 -2.24 7.23
N GLY A 20 -5.45 -1.99 8.20
CA GLY A 20 -4.08 -1.54 7.89
C GLY A 20 -3.32 -2.51 6.99
N ARG A 21 -3.47 -3.83 7.24
CA ARG A 21 -2.89 -4.88 6.37
C ARG A 21 -3.51 -4.87 4.98
N GLY A 22 -4.82 -4.68 4.88
CA GLY A 22 -5.54 -4.58 3.61
C GLY A 22 -5.06 -3.38 2.78
N ILE A 23 -4.94 -2.20 3.40
CA ILE A 23 -4.45 -0.98 2.76
C ILE A 23 -3.01 -1.18 2.25
N ALA A 24 -2.12 -1.75 3.07
CA ALA A 24 -0.74 -2.01 2.67
C ALA A 24 -0.67 -2.97 1.47
N GLY A 25 -1.50 -4.02 1.46
CA GLY A 25 -1.58 -4.95 0.33
C GLY A 25 -2.09 -4.30 -0.95
N ALA A 26 -3.12 -3.45 -0.87
CA ALA A 26 -3.64 -2.73 -2.02
C ALA A 26 -2.62 -1.74 -2.60
N LEU A 27 -1.91 -0.99 -1.74
CA LEU A 27 -0.85 -0.07 -2.18
C LEU A 27 0.32 -0.82 -2.85
N ALA A 28 0.71 -1.97 -2.29
CA ALA A 28 1.76 -2.81 -2.89
C ALA A 28 1.34 -3.39 -4.25
N ALA A 29 0.07 -3.79 -4.40
CA ALA A 29 -0.49 -4.27 -5.66
C ALA A 29 -0.47 -3.20 -6.77
N GLU A 30 -0.56 -1.92 -6.38
CA GLU A 30 -0.46 -0.77 -7.28
C GLU A 30 1.01 -0.32 -7.51
N GLY A 31 1.99 -1.09 -7.01
CA GLY A 31 3.42 -0.86 -7.25
C GLY A 31 4.11 0.10 -6.29
N ALA A 32 3.43 0.51 -5.20
CA ALA A 32 4.08 1.28 -4.16
C ALA A 32 5.01 0.38 -3.32
N ARG A 33 6.11 0.96 -2.84
CA ARG A 33 6.94 0.38 -1.80
C ARG A 33 6.37 0.76 -0.44
N VAL A 34 5.70 -0.19 0.20
CA VAL A 34 5.00 -0.05 1.49
C VAL A 34 5.83 -0.59 2.63
#